data_AF-A0A536TZ35-F1
#
_entry.id   AF-A0A536TZ35-F1
#
_cell.length_a   1.000
_cell.length_b   1.000
_cell.length_c   1.000
_cell.angle_alpha   90.00
_cell.angle_beta   90.00
_cell.angle_gamma   90.00
#
_symmetry.space_group_name_H-M   'P 1'
#
loop_
_entity.id
_entity.type
_entity.pdbx_description
1 polymer ?
#
loop_
_entity_poly.entity_id
_entity_poly.type
_entity_poly.pdbx_seq_one_letter_code
_entity_poly.pdbx_strand_id
1 'polypeptide(L)'
;MGSMIVYDLICGRQHRFEGWFASAEDFTRQRERTLIRCPLCDDGAIERRPSANVQVGRATVPAEDRAEDGKEVAVAGGDGHVLKVMRRLIAETENVGRAFPEEARKIHYEEAFARH
;
A
#
# COMPACT_ATOMS: atom_id res chain seq x y z
N MET A 1 8.06 6.65 -22.71
CA MET A 1 7.56 5.85 -21.57
C MET A 1 8.77 5.19 -20.92
N GLY A 2 9.16 5.61 -19.72
CA GLY A 2 10.23 4.92 -18.98
C GLY A 2 9.69 3.60 -18.42
N SER A 3 10.46 2.52 -18.53
CA SER A 3 10.10 1.23 -17.92
C SER A 3 10.34 1.29 -16.41
N MET A 4 9.34 0.91 -15.61
CA MET A 4 9.47 0.74 -14.16
C MET A 4 10.01 -0.65 -13.82
N ILE A 5 10.72 -0.76 -12.69
CA ILE A 5 11.21 -2.02 -12.14
C ILE A 5 10.40 -2.35 -10.89
N VAL A 6 9.88 -3.57 -10.83
CA VAL A 6 9.18 -4.10 -9.65
C VAL A 6 10.16 -4.95 -8.84
N TYR A 7 10.20 -4.72 -7.54
CA TYR A 7 10.99 -5.50 -6.59
C TYR A 7 10.11 -6.10 -5.50
N ASP A 8 10.36 -7.36 -5.19
CA ASP A 8 9.88 -8.01 -3.97
C ASP A 8 10.71 -7.55 -2.77
N LEU A 9 10.05 -6.96 -1.80
CA LEU A 9 10.65 -6.39 -0.61
C LEU A 9 10.19 -7.13 0.64
N ILE A 10 11.07 -7.16 1.64
CA ILE A 10 10.79 -7.71 2.96
C ILE A 10 11.33 -6.77 4.04
N CYS A 11 10.55 -6.56 5.10
CA CYS A 11 11.04 -5.80 6.26
C CYS A 11 11.68 -6.71 7.32
N GLY A 12 12.31 -6.13 8.35
CA GLY A 12 12.91 -6.88 9.46
C GLY A 12 11.93 -7.77 10.22
N ARG A 13 10.63 -7.45 10.17
CA ARG A 13 9.54 -8.27 10.74
C ARG A 13 8.96 -9.32 9.79
N GLN A 14 9.63 -9.61 8.68
CA GLN A 14 9.24 -10.61 7.67
C GLN A 14 7.94 -10.30 6.91
N HIS A 15 7.43 -9.06 6.96
CA HIS A 15 6.32 -8.66 6.10
C HIS A 15 6.80 -8.45 4.67
N ARG A 16 6.06 -9.01 3.70
CA ARG A 16 6.37 -8.95 2.27
C ARG A 16 5.49 -7.93 1.59
N PHE A 17 6.06 -7.19 0.65
CA PHE A 17 5.35 -6.22 -0.17
C PHE A 17 6.13 -5.92 -1.45
N GLU A 18 5.48 -5.34 -2.45
CA GLU A 18 6.11 -4.95 -3.71
C GLU A 18 6.46 -3.46 -3.72
N GLY A 19 7.58 -3.10 -4.35
CA GLY A 19 7.98 -1.71 -4.59
C GLY A 19 8.23 -1.46 -6.07
N TRP A 20 7.72 -0.34 -6.58
CA TRP A 20 7.82 0.07 -7.97
C TRP A 20 8.78 1.25 -8.08
N PHE A 21 9.86 1.08 -8.82
CA PHE A 21 10.95 2.05 -8.90
C PHE A 21 11.24 2.44 -10.34
N ALA A 22 11.66 3.69 -10.56
CA ALA A 22 12.00 4.17 -11.90
C ALA A 22 13.28 3.51 -12.45
N SER A 23 14.19 3.09 -11.55
CA SER A 23 15.43 2.39 -11.88
C SER A 23 15.99 1.68 -10.65
N ALA A 24 17.01 0.83 -10.84
CA ALA A 24 17.72 0.18 -9.74
C ALA A 24 18.47 1.19 -8.85
N GLU A 25 18.97 2.28 -9.44
CA GLU A 25 19.65 3.36 -8.72
C GLU A 25 18.68 4.16 -7.85
N ASP A 26 17.46 4.40 -8.34
CA ASP A 26 16.40 5.05 -7.58
C ASP A 26 16.00 4.23 -6.34
N PHE A 27 15.88 2.90 -6.47
CA PHE A 27 15.68 2.02 -5.32
C PHE A 27 16.80 2.14 -4.29
N THR A 28 18.06 2.05 -4.71
CA THR A 28 19.22 2.15 -3.80
C THR A 28 19.22 3.47 -3.05
N ARG A 29 19.03 4.58 -3.77
CA ARG A 29 18.95 5.93 -3.20
C ARG A 29 17.81 6.08 -2.20
N GLN A 30 16.62 5.56 -2.52
CA GLN A 30 15.47 5.63 -1.61
C GLN A 30 15.67 4.75 -0.36
N ARG A 31 16.30 3.58 -0.51
CA ARG A 31 16.63 2.67 0.59
C ARG A 31 17.66 3.28 1.55
N GLU A 32 18.74 3.85 1.02
CA GLU A 32 19.80 4.49 1.83
C GLU A 32 19.28 5.69 2.64
N ARG A 33 18.31 6.42 2.08
CA ARG A 33 17.63 7.53 2.78
C ARG A 33 16.48 7.07 3.68
N THR A 34 16.25 5.76 3.80
CA THR A 34 15.15 5.16 4.57
C THR A 34 13.77 5.74 4.22
N LEU A 35 13.56 6.01 2.93
CA LEU A 35 12.28 6.51 2.38
C LEU A 35 11.31 5.37 2.05
N ILE A 36 11.80 4.13 2.01
CA ILE A 36 10.99 2.93 1.81
C ILE A 36 10.58 2.42 3.19
N ARG A 37 9.27 2.29 3.44
CA ARG A 37 8.69 1.85 4.71
C ARG A 37 7.78 0.66 4.51
N CYS A 38 7.77 -0.24 5.49
CA CYS A 38 6.83 -1.35 5.50
C CYS A 38 5.39 -0.83 5.72
N PRO A 39 4.43 -1.13 4.82
CA PRO A 39 3.05 -0.65 4.97
C PRO A 39 2.30 -1.29 6.14
N LEU A 40 2.85 -2.35 6.75
CA LEU A 40 2.23 -3.10 7.83
C LEU A 40 2.76 -2.73 9.22
N CYS A 41 4.02 -2.30 9.33
CA CYS A 41 4.66 -2.05 10.63
C CYS A 41 5.56 -0.81 10.67
N ASP A 42 5.61 -0.04 9.60
CA ASP A 42 6.43 1.18 9.43
C ASP A 42 7.94 0.98 9.62
N ASP A 43 8.40 -0.27 9.62
CA ASP A 43 9.80 -0.60 9.69
C ASP A 43 10.53 -0.12 8.41
N GLY A 44 11.68 0.54 8.62
CA GLY A 44 12.54 1.05 7.54
C GLY A 44 13.68 0.11 7.16
N ALA A 45 13.88 -0.98 7.91
CA ALA A 45 14.84 -2.02 7.57
C ALA A 45 14.29 -2.89 6.42
N ILE A 46 14.49 -2.43 5.18
CA ILE A 46 13.95 -3.06 3.98
C ILE A 46 15.05 -3.74 3.16
N GLU A 47 14.83 -5.01 2.84
CA GLU A 47 15.70 -5.81 1.98
C GLU A 47 14.99 -6.25 0.69
N ARG A 48 15.75 -6.30 -0.41
CA ARG A 48 15.26 -6.87 -1.66
C ARG A 48 15.42 -8.38 -1.61
N ARG A 49 14.33 -9.11 -1.86
CA ARG A 49 14.39 -10.56 -2.04
C ARG A 49 14.99 -10.88 -3.42
N PRO A 50 15.94 -11.82 -3.52
CA PRO A 50 16.34 -12.34 -4.81
C PRO A 50 15.14 -13.00 -5.48
N SER A 51 14.68 -12.46 -6.60
CA SER A 51 13.71 -13.14 -7.46
C SER A 51 14.41 -14.34 -8.11
N ALA A 52 13.93 -15.54 -7.80
CA ALA A 52 14.50 -16.79 -8.31
C ALA A 52 14.11 -16.95 -9.78
N ASN A 53 14.81 -16.26 -10.67
CA ASN A 53 14.74 -16.53 -12.10
C ASN A 53 15.69 -17.70 -12.39
N VAL A 54 15.30 -18.93 -12.03
CA VAL A 54 16.04 -20.10 -12.48
C VAL A 54 15.84 -20.20 -13.99
N GLN A 55 16.84 -19.77 -14.77
CA GLN A 55 16.90 -20.07 -16.20
C GLN A 55 17.24 -21.56 -16.36
N VAL A 56 16.25 -22.43 -16.21
CA VAL A 56 16.37 -23.81 -16.68
C VAL A 56 16.22 -23.76 -18.20
N GLY A 57 17.28 -24.14 -18.92
CA GLY A 57 17.25 -24.26 -20.37
C GLY A 57 16.06 -25.09 -20.83
N ARG A 58 15.28 -24.50 -21.74
CA ARG A 58 14.20 -25.07 -22.57
C ARG A 58 13.99 -26.60 -22.42
N ALA A 59 13.00 -26.96 -21.62
CA ALA A 59 12.20 -28.18 -21.79
C ALA A 59 10.74 -27.88 -21.38
N THR A 60 9.82 -28.49 -22.10
CA THR A 60 8.38 -28.21 -22.16
C THR A 60 7.62 -28.52 -20.86
N VAL A 61 6.86 -27.51 -20.37
CA VAL A 61 5.56 -27.44 -19.60
C VAL A 61 5.08 -28.66 -18.77
N PRO A 62 4.39 -28.46 -17.61
CA PRO A 62 3.06 -27.83 -17.56
C PRO A 62 2.95 -26.63 -16.60
N ALA A 63 1.96 -25.78 -16.88
CA ALA A 63 1.58 -24.65 -16.06
C ALA A 63 0.67 -25.12 -14.92
N GLU A 64 1.21 -25.26 -13.72
CA GLU A 64 0.50 -25.45 -12.44
C GLU A 64 1.43 -24.83 -11.37
N ASP A 65 1.09 -23.90 -10.49
CA ASP A 65 -0.16 -23.29 -10.08
C ASP A 65 0.06 -21.78 -9.96
N ARG A 66 -0.80 -20.98 -10.60
CA ARG A 66 -1.12 -19.67 -10.04
C ARG A 66 -1.97 -19.97 -8.80
N ALA A 67 -1.32 -20.17 -7.66
CA ALA A 67 -1.96 -19.93 -6.39
C ALA A 67 -2.19 -18.42 -6.32
N GLU A 68 -3.30 -17.98 -6.90
CA GLU A 68 -3.98 -16.79 -6.46
C GLU A 68 -4.27 -17.01 -4.98
N ASP A 69 -3.35 -16.61 -4.10
CA ASP A 69 -3.69 -16.26 -2.73
C ASP A 69 -4.41 -14.91 -2.80
N GLY A 70 -5.55 -14.92 -3.50
CA GLY A 70 -6.69 -14.10 -3.17
C GLY A 70 -7.16 -14.57 -1.80
N LYS A 71 -6.34 -14.32 -0.77
CA LYS A 71 -6.89 -14.03 0.53
C LYS A 71 -7.72 -12.78 0.31
N GLU A 72 -9.00 -13.00 0.02
CA GLU A 72 -10.03 -12.22 0.67
C GLU A 72 -9.48 -11.91 2.05
N VAL A 73 -9.25 -10.63 2.30
CA VAL A 73 -8.95 -10.17 3.64
C VAL A 73 -10.25 -10.41 4.39
N ALA A 74 -10.45 -11.66 4.81
CA ALA A 74 -11.44 -12.02 5.78
C ALA A 74 -11.05 -11.14 6.96
N VAL A 75 -11.86 -10.12 7.21
CA VAL A 75 -11.81 -9.34 8.44
C VAL A 75 -12.24 -10.30 9.53
N ALA A 76 -11.33 -11.21 9.88
CA ALA A 76 -11.50 -12.21 10.90
C ALA A 76 -11.42 -11.45 12.23
N GLY A 77 -12.58 -11.29 12.86
CA GLY A 77 -12.67 -10.97 14.28
C GLY A 77 -12.62 -9.49 14.67
N GLY A 78 -13.14 -8.58 13.84
CA GLY A 78 -13.49 -7.25 14.33
C GLY A 78 -14.83 -7.30 15.08
N ASP A 79 -14.87 -6.90 16.35
CA ASP A 79 -16.13 -6.70 17.09
C ASP A 79 -17.14 -5.98 16.18
N GLY A 80 -18.35 -6.53 16.01
CA GLY A 80 -19.36 -5.95 15.11
C GLY A 80 -19.68 -4.48 15.42
N HIS A 81 -19.32 -4.02 16.63
CA HIS A 81 -19.30 -2.62 17.03
C HIS A 81 -18.34 -1.76 16.20
N VAL A 82 -17.11 -2.21 15.95
CA VAL A 82 -16.11 -1.50 15.11
C VAL A 82 -16.64 -1.33 13.70
N LEU A 83 -17.20 -2.37 13.08
CA LEU A 83 -17.80 -2.26 11.75
C LEU A 83 -19.01 -1.33 11.71
N LYS A 84 -19.77 -1.22 12.80
CA LYS A 84 -20.89 -0.29 12.92
C LYS A 84 -20.40 1.16 13.04
N VAL A 85 -19.36 1.41 13.84
CA VAL A 85 -18.74 2.73 13.96
C VAL A 85 -18.12 3.17 12.63
N MET A 86 -17.37 2.28 11.95
CA MET A 86 -16.80 2.56 10.63
C MET A 86 -17.87 2.93 9.60
N ARG A 87 -18.98 2.16 9.54
CA ARG A 87 -20.10 2.47 8.65
C ARG A 87 -20.73 3.82 8.94
N ARG A 88 -20.88 4.18 10.22
CA ARG A 88 -21.42 5.47 10.64
C ARG A 88 -20.49 6.61 10.22
N LEU A 89 -19.19 6.49 10.47
CA LEU A 89 -18.21 7.50 10.09
C LEU A 89 -18.20 7.75 8.58
N ILE A 90 -18.24 6.69 7.77
CA ILE A 90 -18.31 6.81 6.31
C ILE A 90 -19.61 7.52 5.89
N ALA A 91 -20.74 7.16 6.49
CA ALA A 91 -22.04 7.78 6.17
C ALA A 91 -22.12 9.26 6.59
N GLU A 92 -21.34 9.67 7.60
CA GLU A 92 -21.25 11.05 8.09
C GLU A 92 -20.18 11.88 7.35
N THR A 93 -19.51 11.32 6.32
CA THR A 93 -18.55 12.07 5.48
C THR A 93 -19.22 12.67 4.24
N GLU A 94 -18.75 13.85 3.82
CA GLU A 94 -19.24 14.56 2.63
C GLU A 94 -18.13 14.66 1.56
N ASN A 95 -18.48 14.39 0.30
CA ASN A 95 -17.57 14.60 -0.83
C ASN A 95 -17.65 16.05 -1.33
N VAL A 96 -16.65 16.85 -0.97
CA VAL A 96 -16.62 18.30 -1.28
C VAL A 96 -16.23 18.63 -2.72
N GLY A 97 -15.67 17.70 -3.50
CA GLY A 97 -15.35 17.88 -4.92
C GLY A 97 -14.74 19.24 -5.28
N ARG A 98 -15.42 20.00 -6.14
CA ARG A 98 -14.98 21.34 -6.60
C ARG A 98 -14.98 22.41 -5.51
N ALA A 99 -15.71 22.21 -4.41
CA ALA A 99 -15.76 23.11 -3.26
C ALA A 99 -14.59 22.89 -2.28
N PHE A 100 -13.68 21.94 -2.54
CA PHE A 100 -12.52 21.68 -1.68
C PHE A 100 -11.69 22.93 -1.32
N PRO A 101 -11.37 23.85 -2.25
CA PRO A 101 -10.61 25.05 -1.90
C PRO A 101 -11.33 25.95 -0.89
N GLU A 102 -12.66 26.02 -0.95
CA GLU A 102 -13.48 26.83 -0.04
C GLU A 102 -13.63 26.15 1.32
N GLU A 103 -13.90 24.83 1.34
CA GLU A 103 -14.00 24.06 2.59
C GLU A 103 -12.66 23.99 3.34
N ALA A 104 -11.53 23.85 2.63
CA ALA A 104 -10.21 23.92 3.23
C ALA A 104 -9.96 25.28 3.91
N ARG A 105 -10.42 26.38 3.31
CA ARG A 105 -10.34 27.72 3.91
C ARG A 105 -11.24 27.82 5.14
N LYS A 106 -12.47 27.31 5.09
CA LYS A 106 -13.39 27.31 6.25
C LYS A 106 -12.82 26.54 7.44
N ILE A 107 -12.15 25.41 7.22
CA ILE A 107 -11.49 24.66 8.29
C ILE A 107 -10.33 25.48 8.89
N HIS A 108 -9.54 26.17 8.05
CA HIS A 108 -8.44 27.02 8.50
C HIS A 108 -8.89 28.21 9.36
N TYR A 109 -10.06 28.78 9.05
CA TYR A 109 -10.67 29.87 9.82
C TYR A 109 -11.65 29.39 10.92
N GLU A 110 -11.70 28.09 11.21
CA GLU A 110 -12.61 27.45 12.19
C GLU A 110 -14.12 27.59 11.88
N GLU A 111 -14.48 28.13 10.72
CA GLU A 111 -15.86 28.36 10.27
C GLU A 111 -16.59 27.07 9.86
N ALA A 112 -15.86 25.99 9.55
CA ALA A 112 -16.43 24.73 9.09
C ALA A 112 -17.26 23.99 10.15
N PHE A 113 -16.99 24.24 11.44
CA PHE A 113 -17.66 23.55 12.56
C PHE A 113 -18.90 24.30 13.08
N ALA A 114 -19.26 25.44 12.48
CA ALA A 114 -20.40 26.27 12.90
C ALA A 114 -21.76 25.85 12.28
N ARG A 115 -21.93 24.57 11.94
CA ARG A 115 -23.21 24.03 11.42
C ARG A 115 -24.02 23.44 12.60
N HIS A 116 -25.21 23.99 12.86
CA HIS A 116 -26.19 23.50 13.85
C HIS A 116 -27.02 22.32 13.31
#